data_AF-A0A162FMD5-F1
#
_entry.id   AF-A0A162FMD5-F1
#
_cell.length_a   1.000
_cell.length_b   1.000
_cell.length_c   1.000
_cell.angle_alpha   90.00
_cell.angle_beta   90.00
_cell.angle_gamma   90.00
#
_symmetry.space_group_name_H-M   'P 1'
#
loop_
_entity.id
_entity.type
_entity.pdbx_description
1 polymer ?
#
loop_
_entity_poly.entity_id
_entity_poly.type
_entity_poly.pdbx_seq_one_letter_code
_entity_poly.pdbx_strand_id
1 'polypeptide(L)'
;MKKFIENIISLDINDIKSFDFYFDELFGLEIIKYEIKYEFLIKLSRNNDNLICFGSGAVERKGSKALAPPIFNRWSWHEYFNDSILFYSDPTLTMNNDLKLG
;
A
#
# COMPACT_ATOMS: atom_id res chain seq x y z
N MET A 1 3.13 7.58 -2.42
CA MET A 1 2.93 6.59 -3.51
C MET A 1 3.91 6.69 -4.69
N LYS A 2 4.04 7.84 -5.38
CA LYS A 2 4.74 8.01 -6.67
C LYS A 2 6.19 7.49 -6.80
N LYS A 3 6.91 7.30 -5.68
CA LYS A 3 8.26 6.71 -5.67
C LYS A 3 8.28 5.19 -5.91
N PHE A 4 7.12 4.54 -5.84
CA PHE A 4 6.98 3.09 -6.01
C PHE A 4 6.35 2.72 -7.36
N ILE A 5 5.32 3.46 -7.76
CA ILE A 5 4.53 3.13 -8.95
C ILE A 5 3.89 4.38 -9.56
N GLU A 6 3.70 4.34 -10.87
CA GLU A 6 3.11 5.43 -11.66
C GLU A 6 1.58 5.34 -11.71
N ASN A 7 1.05 4.13 -11.91
CA ASN A 7 -0.39 3.89 -11.94
C ASN A 7 -0.97 3.95 -10.52
N ILE A 8 -1.68 5.03 -10.22
CA ILE A 8 -2.27 5.29 -8.90
C ILE A 8 -3.75 5.64 -9.08
N ILE A 9 -4.61 4.82 -8.51
CA ILE A 9 -6.05 5.04 -8.40
C ILE A 9 -6.32 5.73 -7.06
N SER A 10 -7.14 6.78 -7.04
CA SER A 10 -7.55 7.47 -5.82
C SER A 10 -9.07 7.52 -5.75
N LEU A 11 -9.65 7.01 -4.66
CA LEU A 11 -11.09 6.84 -4.49
C LEU A 11 -11.54 7.28 -3.09
N ASP A 12 -12.78 7.72 -2.97
CA ASP A 12 -13.46 7.71 -1.68
C ASP A 12 -13.81 6.26 -1.30
N ILE A 13 -13.84 5.96 0.00
CA ILE A 13 -14.20 4.62 0.50
C ILE A 13 -15.57 4.14 -0.01
N ASN A 14 -16.50 5.04 -0.30
CA ASN A 14 -17.83 4.68 -0.78
C ASN A 14 -17.81 4.19 -2.23
N ASP A 15 -16.85 4.63 -3.04
CA ASP A 15 -16.77 4.32 -4.47
C ASP A 15 -16.04 2.99 -4.75
N ILE A 16 -15.35 2.44 -3.75
CA ILE A 16 -14.48 1.25 -3.90
C ILE A 16 -15.25 0.03 -4.43
N LYS A 17 -16.52 -0.15 -4.02
CA LYS A 17 -17.33 -1.32 -4.38
C LYS A 17 -17.77 -1.32 -5.85
N SER A 18 -17.88 -0.14 -6.44
CA SER A 18 -18.30 0.05 -7.83
C SER A 18 -17.12 0.21 -8.79
N PHE A 19 -15.89 0.27 -8.28
CA PHE A 19 -14.72 0.47 -9.11
C PHE A 19 -14.23 -0.86 -9.70
N ASP A 20 -14.02 -0.87 -11.01
CA ASP A 20 -13.45 -2.00 -11.73
C ASP A 20 -11.92 -1.96 -11.66
N PHE A 21 -11.33 -2.85 -10.86
CA PHE A 21 -9.89 -2.92 -10.67
C PHE A 21 -9.17 -3.67 -11.79
N TYR A 22 -7.91 -3.27 -12.02
CA TYR A 22 -7.00 -4.00 -12.89
C TYR A 22 -6.55 -5.30 -12.23
N PHE A 23 -6.23 -6.29 -13.07
CA PHE A 23 -5.71 -7.58 -12.62
C PHE A 23 -4.36 -7.86 -13.27
N ASP A 24 -3.60 -8.74 -12.60
CA ASP A 24 -2.29 -9.26 -12.97
C ASP A 24 -1.17 -8.21 -13.06
N GLU A 25 -1.44 -6.98 -12.67
CA GLU A 25 -0.50 -5.87 -12.59
C GLU A 25 -0.50 -5.24 -11.20
N LEU A 26 0.66 -4.77 -10.75
CA LEU A 26 0.76 -3.97 -9.53
C LEU A 26 0.20 -2.56 -9.81
N PHE A 27 -0.57 -1.99 -8.90
CA PHE A 27 -1.02 -0.61 -8.94
C PHE A 27 -1.06 0.01 -7.55
N GLY A 28 -0.99 1.33 -7.48
CA GLY A 28 -1.22 2.08 -6.26
C GLY A 28 -2.70 2.35 -6.05
N LEU A 29 -3.18 2.19 -4.83
CA LEU A 29 -4.53 2.58 -4.43
C LEU A 29 -4.46 3.55 -3.25
N GLU A 30 -5.08 4.71 -3.41
CA GLU A 30 -5.30 5.67 -2.34
C GLU A 30 -6.80 5.68 -2.00
N ILE A 31 -7.14 5.37 -0.76
CA ILE A 31 -8.51 5.45 -0.26
C ILE A 31 -8.64 6.61 0.71
N ILE A 32 -9.60 7.49 0.45
CA ILE A 32 -9.95 8.61 1.32
C ILE A 32 -11.14 8.19 2.19
N LYS A 33 -10.99 8.32 3.52
CA LYS A 33 -12.07 8.08 4.48
C LYS A 33 -11.93 9.03 5.67
N TYR A 34 -12.94 9.84 5.93
CA TYR A 34 -12.92 10.85 7.00
C TYR A 34 -11.68 11.75 6.94
N GLU A 35 -11.33 12.23 5.75
CA GLU A 35 -10.13 13.06 5.48
C GLU A 35 -8.78 12.36 5.75
N ILE A 36 -8.79 11.08 6.14
CA ILE A 36 -7.59 10.27 6.29
C ILE A 36 -7.32 9.54 4.97
N LYS A 37 -6.09 9.66 4.49
CA LYS A 37 -5.61 8.95 3.30
C LYS A 37 -4.96 7.63 3.69
N TYR A 38 -5.50 6.54 3.17
CA TYR A 38 -4.94 5.19 3.28
C TYR A 38 -4.25 4.85 1.97
N GLU A 39 -2.98 4.43 2.04
CA GLU A 39 -2.15 4.14 0.87
C GLU A 39 -1.84 2.64 0.79
N PHE A 40 -2.08 2.06 -0.38
CA PHE A 40 -1.86 0.64 -0.67
C PHE A 40 -1.09 0.42 -1.98
N LEU A 41 -0.35 -0.68 -2.06
CA LEU A 41 0.05 -1.29 -3.33
C LEU A 41 -0.70 -2.61 -3.47
N ILE A 42 -1.30 -2.83 -4.63
CA ILE A 42 -2.20 -3.97 -4.86
C ILE A 42 -1.83 -4.66 -6.18
N LYS A 43 -1.81 -5.99 -6.18
CA LYS A 43 -1.81 -6.83 -7.37
C LYS A 43 -2.96 -7.83 -7.21
N LEU A 44 -3.96 -7.80 -8.08
CA LEU A 44 -5.07 -8.76 -8.04
C LEU A 44 -4.82 -9.89 -9.02
N SER A 45 -4.95 -11.14 -8.60
CA SER A 45 -4.77 -12.31 -9.47
C SER A 45 -6.09 -12.72 -10.11
N ARG A 46 -6.08 -13.00 -11.43
CA ARG A 46 -7.25 -13.61 -12.09
C ARG A 46 -7.39 -15.11 -11.81
N ASN A 47 -6.28 -15.76 -11.49
CA ASN A 47 -6.17 -17.22 -11.50
C ASN A 47 -6.05 -17.83 -10.10
N ASN A 48 -6.17 -17.01 -9.06
CA ASN A 48 -5.96 -17.44 -7.68
C ASN A 48 -6.78 -16.59 -6.70
N ASP A 49 -7.48 -17.26 -5.81
CA ASP A 49 -8.40 -16.63 -4.84
C ASP A 49 -7.73 -16.26 -3.50
N ASN A 50 -6.45 -16.60 -3.32
CA ASN A 50 -5.70 -16.25 -2.12
C ASN A 50 -5.29 -14.77 -2.13
N LEU A 51 -5.21 -14.19 -0.93
CA LEU A 51 -4.68 -12.85 -0.69
C LEU A 51 -3.53 -12.90 0.32
N ILE A 52 -2.38 -12.39 -0.07
CA ILE A 52 -1.23 -12.19 0.81
C ILE A 52 -1.18 -10.73 1.26
N CYS A 53 -1.25 -10.51 2.58
CA CYS A 53 -1.21 -9.18 3.16
C CYS A 53 0.17 -8.89 3.79
N PHE A 54 0.85 -7.87 3.28
CA PHE A 54 2.11 -7.38 3.83
C PHE A 54 1.86 -6.14 4.67
N GLY A 55 2.02 -6.31 5.98
CA GLY A 55 1.93 -5.22 6.93
C GLY A 55 3.18 -4.37 7.01
N SER A 56 2.99 -3.19 7.59
CA SER A 56 4.09 -2.31 7.97
C SER A 56 4.97 -3.01 9.00
N GLY A 57 6.29 -2.97 8.82
CA GLY A 57 7.28 -3.53 9.74
C GLY A 57 8.09 -2.43 10.43
N ALA A 58 8.99 -2.85 11.32
CA ALA A 58 9.93 -1.93 11.96
C ALA A 58 10.72 -1.14 10.91
N VAL A 59 10.76 0.18 11.08
CA VAL A 59 11.45 1.10 10.18
C VAL A 59 12.19 2.18 10.94
N GLU A 60 13.41 2.47 10.49
CA GLU A 60 14.18 3.60 10.97
C GLU A 60 13.53 4.90 10.48
N ARG A 61 13.12 5.76 11.42
CA ARG A 61 12.40 7.00 11.15
C ARG A 61 13.26 8.24 11.37
N LYS A 62 14.51 8.08 11.85
CA LYS A 62 15.44 9.17 12.17
C LYS A 62 16.81 8.95 11.54
N GLY A 63 17.52 10.04 11.27
CA GLY A 63 18.86 10.02 10.66
C GLY A 63 18.86 9.94 9.13
N SER A 64 20.06 9.82 8.54
CA SER A 64 20.26 9.89 7.08
C SER A 64 19.66 8.73 6.28
N LYS A 65 19.28 7.63 6.96
CA LYS A 65 18.63 6.46 6.37
C LYS A 65 17.13 6.39 6.67
N ALA A 66 16.55 7.45 7.23
CA ALA A 66 15.14 7.49 7.60
C ALA A 66 14.25 7.27 6.37
N LEU A 67 13.28 6.36 6.49
CA LEU A 67 12.26 6.16 5.46
C LEU A 67 11.09 7.13 5.69
N ALA A 68 10.70 7.83 4.63
CA ALA A 68 9.52 8.68 4.61
C ALA A 68 8.28 7.88 4.17
N PRO A 69 7.07 8.20 4.70
CA PRO A 69 5.83 7.56 4.28
C PRO A 69 5.44 7.92 2.83
N PRO A 70 4.57 7.12 2.20
CA PRO A 70 4.17 5.78 2.64
C PRO A 70 5.35 4.81 2.62
N ILE A 71 5.28 3.79 3.47
CA ILE A 71 6.28 2.74 3.59
C ILE A 71 5.59 1.40 3.32
N PHE A 72 6.13 0.66 2.36
CA PHE A 72 5.69 -0.69 2.02
C PHE A 72 6.87 -1.65 2.16
N ASN A 73 6.92 -2.39 3.27
CA ASN A 73 7.98 -3.36 3.49
C ASN A 73 7.85 -4.51 2.50
N ARG A 74 8.98 -4.92 1.90
CA ARG A 74 9.07 -6.06 0.95
C ARG A 74 8.17 -5.93 -0.28
N TRP A 75 7.84 -4.71 -0.70
CA TRP A 75 6.96 -4.49 -1.86
C TRP A 75 7.50 -5.10 -3.17
N SER A 76 8.82 -5.22 -3.32
CA SER A 76 9.45 -5.91 -4.46
C SER A 76 9.10 -7.39 -4.54
N TRP A 77 8.56 -8.01 -3.48
CA TRP A 77 8.20 -9.43 -3.49
C TRP A 77 6.96 -9.75 -4.33
N HIS A 78 6.26 -8.74 -4.84
CA HIS A 78 5.08 -8.93 -5.68
C HIS A 78 5.34 -9.73 -6.97
N GLU A 79 6.61 -9.80 -7.41
CA GLU A 79 7.05 -10.57 -8.58
C GLU A 79 7.15 -12.08 -8.29
N TYR A 80 7.24 -12.50 -7.02
CA TYR A 80 7.46 -13.90 -6.64
C TYR A 80 6.17 -14.68 -6.34
N PHE A 81 5.01 -14.02 -6.30
CA PHE A 81 3.73 -14.65 -6.01
C PHE A 81 2.74 -14.49 -7.16
N ASN A 82 2.01 -15.58 -7.44
CA ASN A 82 0.91 -15.61 -8.40
C ASN A 82 -0.44 -15.27 -7.76
N ASP A 83 -0.50 -15.21 -6.43
CA ASP A 83 -1.66 -14.84 -5.62
C ASP A 83 -1.95 -13.34 -5.69
N SER A 84 -3.13 -12.92 -5.22
CA SER A 84 -3.39 -11.50 -4.98
C SER A 84 -2.52 -11.00 -3.82
N ILE A 85 -2.06 -9.76 -3.88
CA ILE A 85 -1.15 -9.17 -2.91
C ILE A 85 -1.62 -7.78 -2.52
N LEU A 86 -1.60 -7.51 -1.22
CA LEU A 86 -1.92 -6.21 -0.63
C LEU A 86 -0.78 -5.78 0.29
N PHE A 87 -0.14 -4.67 -0.04
CA PHE A 87 0.76 -3.95 0.87
C PHE A 87 0.02 -2.75 1.44
N TYR A 88 0.03 -2.56 2.76
CA TYR A 88 -0.57 -1.39 3.40
C TYR A 88 0.47 -0.60 4.20
N SER A 89 0.43 0.72 4.04
CA SER A 89 1.21 1.63 4.86
C SER A 89 0.36 2.07 6.04
N ASP A 90 0.92 2.03 7.25
CA ASP A 90 0.27 2.60 8.43
C ASP A 90 0.05 4.12 8.22
N PRO A 91 -1.21 4.61 8.21
CA PRO A 91 -1.50 6.02 7.99
C PRO A 91 -1.00 6.90 9.15
N THR A 92 -0.85 6.36 10.36
CA THR A 92 -0.38 7.12 11.52
C THR A 92 1.05 7.64 11.33
N LEU A 93 1.87 6.97 10.50
CA LEU A 93 3.19 7.43 10.13
C LEU A 93 3.21 8.77 9.37
N THR A 94 2.10 9.12 8.72
CA THR A 94 1.93 10.43 8.07
C THR A 94 1.45 11.50 9.05
N MET A 95 0.80 11.08 10.14
CA MET A 95 0.19 11.98 11.13
C MET A 95 1.18 12.40 12.21
N ASN A 96 2.18 11.56 12.52
CA ASN A 96 3.19 11.85 13.53
C ASN A 96 4.56 11.28 13.16
N ASN A 97 5.56 12.17 13.09
CA ASN A 97 6.93 11.84 12.71
C ASN A 97 7.73 11.14 13.81
N ASP A 98 7.27 11.15 15.06
CA ASP A 98 7.92 10.50 16.20
C ASP A 98 7.42 9.07 16.46
N LEU A 99 6.36 8.63 15.76
CA LEU A 99 5.89 7.25 15.86
C LEU A 99 6.91 6.27 15.29
N LYS A 100 7.16 5.21 16.06
CA LYS A 100 7.94 4.04 15.66
C LYS A 100 6.99 2.87 15.43
N LEU A 101 7.26 2.06 14.43
CA LEU A 101 6.62 0.75 14.26
C LEU A 101 7.45 -0.31 14.99
N GLY A 102 6.78 -1.11 15.82
CA GLY A 102 7.36 -2.20 16.61
C GLY A 102 7.14 -3.55 15.97
#